data_AF-A0A0D7AP23-F1
#
_entry.id   AF-A0A0D7AP23-F1
#
_cell.length_a   1.000
_cell.length_b   1.000
_cell.length_c   1.000
_cell.angle_alpha   90.00
_cell.angle_beta   90.00
_cell.angle_gamma   90.00
#
_symmetry.space_group_name_H-M   'P 1'
#
loop_
_entity.id
_entity.type
_entity.pdbx_description
1 polymer ?
#
loop_
_entity_poly.entity_id
_entity_poly.type
_entity_poly.pdbx_seq_one_letter_code
_entity_poly.pdbx_strand_id
1 'polypeptide(L)' 'LLPVVIGQQVGTYATESHSSLTIVERAFSGSYTTSSRSIVLDSNWRWTHITNRHTNYYTGNERNTTICPDPVAC' A
#
# COMPACT_ATOMS: atom_id res chain seq x y z
N LEU A 1 -1.25 23.77 -14.91
CA LEU A 1 -1.22 22.28 -14.87
C LEU A 1 -1.08 21.85 -13.42
N LEU A 2 -1.94 20.96 -12.93
CA LEU A 2 -1.77 20.33 -11.62
C LEU A 2 -0.72 19.21 -11.72
N PRO A 3 0.26 19.11 -10.82
CA PRO A 3 1.20 18.00 -10.81
C PRO A 3 0.47 16.72 -10.37
N VAL A 4 0.51 15.69 -11.23
CA VAL A 4 0.11 14.32 -10.87
C VAL A 4 1.37 13.61 -10.36
N VAL A 5 1.34 13.13 -9.12
CA VAL A 5 2.37 12.23 -8.61
C VAL A 5 1.99 10.82 -9.04
N ILE A 6 2.75 10.25 -9.98
CA ILE A 6 2.64 8.83 -10.33
C ILE A 6 3.43 8.05 -9.27
N GLY A 7 2.70 7.42 -8.35
CA GLY A 7 3.25 6.43 -7.43
C GLY A 7 3.14 5.02 -7.98
N GLN A 8 3.51 4.03 -7.16
CA GLN A 8 3.36 2.62 -7.49
C GLN A 8 1.91 2.29 -7.90
N GLN A 9 1.75 1.58 -9.01
CA GLN A 9 0.45 1.21 -9.56
C GLN A 9 -0.19 0.05 -8.79
N VAL A 10 -1.53 -0.04 -8.84
CA VAL A 10 -2.30 -1.09 -8.16
C VAL A 10 -2.30 -2.38 -8.99
N GLY A 11 -1.90 -3.49 -8.36
CA GLY A 11 -2.03 -4.83 -8.94
C GLY A 11 -3.45 -5.39 -8.79
N THR A 12 -3.86 -6.30 -9.68
CA THR A 12 -5.24 -6.85 -9.71
C THR A 12 -5.30 -8.37 -9.51
N TYR A 13 -4.19 -9.01 -9.17
CA TYR A 13 -4.12 -10.47 -8.99
C TYR A 13 -4.56 -10.95 -7.60
N ALA A 14 -4.54 -10.07 -6.61
CA ALA A 14 -5.02 -10.33 -5.27
C ALA A 14 -5.95 -9.19 -4.83
N THR A 15 -7.17 -9.54 -4.44
CA THR A 15 -8.12 -8.57 -3.88
C THR A 15 -7.64 -8.09 -2.52
N GLU A 16 -7.52 -6.78 -2.35
CA GLU A 16 -7.22 -6.18 -1.05
C GLU A 16 -8.52 -6.04 -0.24
N SER A 17 -8.54 -6.63 0.96
CA SER A 17 -9.65 -6.50 1.91
C SER A 17 -9.12 -6.02 3.25
N HIS A 18 -9.47 -4.80 3.65
CA HIS A 18 -8.98 -4.21 4.90
C HIS A 18 -9.70 -4.81 6.11
N SER A 19 -8.94 -5.22 7.12
CA SER A 19 -9.52 -5.71 8.38
C SER A 19 -10.12 -4.56 9.17
N SER A 20 -11.34 -4.72 9.68
CA SER A 20 -11.99 -3.71 10.51
C SER A 20 -11.33 -3.59 11.88
N LEU A 21 -11.16 -2.37 12.37
CA LEU A 21 -10.65 -2.05 13.69
C LEU A 21 -11.57 -1.03 14.37
N THR A 22 -12.04 -1.34 15.57
CA THR A 22 -12.78 -0.39 16.40
C THR A 22 -11.83 0.34 17.33
N ILE A 23 -11.83 1.66 17.30
CA ILE A 23 -11.05 2.51 18.20
C ILE A 23 -11.99 3.17 19.19
N VAL A 24 -11.67 3.06 20.47
CA VAL A 24 -12.37 3.76 21.56
C VAL A 24 -11.42 4.79 22.14
N GLU A 25 -11.77 6.07 21.99
CA GLU A 25 -11.00 7.19 22.51
C GLU A 25 -11.69 7.75 23.75
N ARG A 26 -10.91 8.13 24.75
CA ARG A 26 -11.41 8.74 25.98
C ARG A 26 -10.97 10.18 26.04
N ALA A 27 -11.93 11.11 26.05
CA ALA A 27 -11.64 12.52 26.25
C ALA A 27 -11.24 12.81 27.69
N PHE A 28 -10.52 13.92 27.91
CA PHE A 28 -10.13 14.37 29.25
C PHE A 28 -11.34 14.58 30.17
N SER A 29 -12.47 15.05 29.63
CA SER A 29 -13.75 15.22 30.32
C SER A 29 -14.36 13.90 30.84
N GLY A 30 -13.84 12.74 30.42
CA GLY A 30 -14.33 11.42 30.83
C GLY A 30 -15.34 10.79 29.88
N SER A 31 -15.72 11.45 28.78
CA SER A 31 -16.56 10.87 27.73
C SER A 31 -15.77 9.92 26.82
N TYR A 32 -16.46 8.93 26.26
CA TYR A 32 -15.90 8.00 25.27
C TYR A 32 -16.46 8.28 23.87
N THR A 33 -15.61 8.16 22.86
CA THR A 33 -16.00 8.16 21.44
C THR A 33 -15.54 6.88 20.79
N THR A 34 -16.45 6.20 20.09
CA THR A 34 -16.14 4.99 19.33
C THR A 34 -16.10 5.31 17.86
N SER A 35 -15.06 4.85 17.16
CA SER A 35 -14.96 4.98 15.72
C SER A 35 -14.60 3.64 15.07
N SER A 36 -15.28 3.34 13.96
CA SER A 36 -14.91 2.23 13.09
C SER A 36 -13.83 2.72 12.11
N ARG A 37 -12.73 1.99 12.07
CA ARG A 37 -11.58 2.18 11.19
C ARG A 37 -11.24 0.86 10.53
N SER A 38 -10.20 0.87 9.71
CA SER A 38 -9.64 -0.34 9.12
C SER A 38 -8.12 -0.29 9.16
N ILE A 39 -7.50 -1.46 9.20
CA ILE A 39 -6.05 -1.60 9.07
C ILE A 39 -5.71 -2.13 7.68
N VAL A 40 -4.54 -1.74 7.20
CA VAL A 40 -3.99 -2.15 5.90
C VAL A 40 -2.56 -2.64 6.10
N LEU A 41 -2.12 -3.56 5.25
CA LEU A 41 -0.71 -3.95 5.22
C LEU A 41 0.11 -2.82 4.58
N ASP A 42 1.26 -2.50 5.18
CA ASP A 42 2.22 -1.56 4.62
C ASP A 42 2.75 -2.06 3.26
N SER A 43 3.06 -1.13 2.36
CA SER A 43 3.44 -1.44 0.98
C SER A 43 4.69 -2.30 0.85
N ASN A 44 5.64 -2.23 1.80
CA ASN A 44 6.89 -3.01 1.73
C ASN A 44 6.66 -4.51 1.83
N TRP A 45 5.56 -4.93 2.43
CA TRP A 45 5.20 -6.35 2.56
C TRP A 45 4.28 -6.84 1.44
N ARG A 46 3.90 -5.97 0.50
CA ARG A 46 3.06 -6.34 -0.64
C ARG A 46 3.92 -6.90 -1.76
N TRP A 47 3.36 -7.87 -2.48
CA TRP A 47 3.98 -8.37 -3.69
C TRP A 47 4.04 -7.26 -4.75
N THR A 48 5.26 -6.95 -5.21
CA THR A 48 5.50 -5.91 -6.21
C THR A 48 5.93 -6.53 -7.53
N HIS A 49 5.14 -6.29 -8.58
CA HIS A 49 5.28 -6.89 -9.90
C HIS A 49 4.95 -5.88 -11.00
N ILE A 50 5.34 -6.19 -12.25
CA ILE A 50 4.94 -5.39 -13.42
C ILE A 50 3.41 -5.41 -13.55
N THR A 51 2.81 -4.27 -13.87
CA THR A 51 1.36 -4.21 -14.13
C THR A 51 0.94 -5.19 -15.23
N ASN A 52 -0.15 -5.92 -14.98
CA ASN A 52 -0.69 -6.95 -15.87
C ASN A 52 0.27 -8.12 -16.19
N ARG A 53 1.33 -8.33 -15.39
CA ARG A 53 2.21 -9.51 -15.50
C ARG A 53 2.59 -10.05 -14.12
N HIS A 54 2.94 -11.34 -14.04
CA HIS A 54 3.40 -11.99 -12.81
C HIS A 54 4.92 -11.82 -12.57
N THR A 55 5.59 -10.98 -13.36
CA THR A 55 7.04 -10.78 -13.26
C THR A 55 7.37 -9.87 -12.08
N ASN A 56 8.15 -10.39 -11.14
CA ASN A 56 8.59 -9.65 -9.96
C ASN A 56 9.50 -8.48 -10.34
N TYR A 57 9.22 -7.33 -9.71
CA TYR A 57 10.12 -6.18 -9.73
C TYR A 57 11.19 -6.31 -8.63
N TYR A 58 10.83 -6.92 -7.50
CA TYR A 58 11.71 -7.13 -6.35
C TYR A 58 11.70 -8.60 -5.97
N THR A 59 12.88 -9.20 -5.81
CA THR A 59 13.02 -10.61 -5.40
C THR A 59 14.06 -10.69 -4.29
N GLY A 60 13.66 -11.20 -3.13
CA GLY A 60 14.50 -11.19 -1.94
C GLY A 60 14.77 -9.75 -1.48
N ASN A 61 16.00 -9.27 -1.66
CA ASN A 61 16.48 -7.93 -1.34
C ASN A 61 16.99 -7.15 -2.57
N GLU A 62 16.77 -7.66 -3.78
CA GLU A 62 17.28 -7.07 -5.01
C GLU A 62 16.14 -6.57 -5.91
N ARG A 63 16.37 -5.39 -6.48
CA ARG A 63 15.50 -4.77 -7.49
C ARG A 63 15.95 -5.18 -8.89
N ASN A 64 14.99 -5.52 -9.75
CA ASN A 64 15.26 -5.79 -11.15
C ASN A 64 15.49 -4.49 -11.91
N THR A 65 16.75 -4.14 -12.16
CA THR A 65 17.16 -2.89 -12.83
C THR A 65 16.85 -2.86 -14.32
N THR A 66 16.62 -4.01 -14.97
CA THR A 66 16.22 -4.08 -16.39
C THR A 66 14.78 -3.64 -16.60
N ILE A 67 13.90 -4.02 -15.67
CA ILE A 67 12.50 -3.58 -15.65
C ILE A 67 12.40 -2.14 -15.16
N CYS A 68 13.34 -1.76 -14.30
CA CYS A 68 13.18 -0.63 -13.41
C CYS A 68 14.47 0.16 -13.21
N PRO A 69 14.91 0.87 -14.27
CA PRO A 69 16.24 1.48 -14.33
C PRO A 69 16.42 2.68 -13.41
N ASP A 70 15.33 3.40 -13.10
CA ASP A 70 15.33 4.56 -12.22
C ASP A 70 14.02 4.65 -11.41
N PRO A 71 13.95 5.43 -10.33
CA PRO A 71 12.77 5.50 -9.46
C PRO A 71 11.50 6.04 -10.14
N VAL A 72 11.63 6.91 -11.15
CA VAL A 72 10.49 7.50 -11.86
C VAL A 72 9.88 6.51 -12.83
N ALA A 73 10.69 5.64 -13.42
CA ALA A 73 10.24 4.63 -14.36
C ALA A 73 9.46 3.43 -13.75
N CYS A 74 9.32 3.31 -12.42
CA CYS A 74 8.97 2.05 -11.74
C CYS A 74 7.53 1.77 -11.27
#